data_AF-A0A4U0HA84-F1
#
_entry.id   AF-A0A4U0HA84-F1
#
_cell.length_a   1.000
_cell.length_b   1.000
_cell.length_c   1.000
_cell.angle_alpha   90.00
_cell.angle_beta   90.00
_cell.angle_gamma   90.00
#
_symmetry.space_group_name_H-M   'P 1'
#
loop_
_entity.id
_entity.type
_entity.pdbx_description
1 polymer ?
#
loop_
_entity_poly.entity_id
_entity_poly.type
_entity_poly.pdbx_seq_one_letter_code
_entity_poly.pdbx_strand_id
1 'polypeptide(L)'
;MYILNKPLAWIGIGIGALSTVFCPFLKVPLVGNWNLYQTDVNLFGLSIGLLALSVALLFIRKVNAFRIVTWIFAGWTVIGFVAVYFKINNYFGMKIVDGMLAKTLHLKWGWFFLFLSALILMLSVRKLRAVKD
;
A
#
# COMPACT_ATOMS: atom_id res chain seq x y z
N MET A 1 -17.50 0.91 21.12
CA MET A 1 -16.08 1.16 21.49
C MET A 1 -15.18 0.36 20.54
N TYR A 2 -14.03 0.88 20.13
CA TYR A 2 -13.06 0.17 19.28
C TYR A 2 -11.84 -0.25 20.11
N ILE A 3 -11.33 -1.45 19.87
CA ILE A 3 -10.09 -1.97 20.44
C ILE A 3 -9.03 -2.06 19.33
N LEU A 4 -7.80 -1.65 19.66
CA LEU A 4 -6.63 -1.77 18.80
C LEU A 4 -5.72 -2.91 19.28
N ASN A 5 -5.47 -3.89 18.42
CA ASN A 5 -4.44 -4.90 18.62
C ASN A 5 -3.08 -4.33 18.18
N LYS A 6 -2.32 -3.81 19.14
CA LYS A 6 -1.03 -3.14 18.88
C LYS A 6 0.01 -4.03 18.19
N PRO A 7 0.25 -5.30 18.61
CA PRO A 7 1.14 -6.20 17.88
C PRO A 7 0.78 -6.32 16.41
N LEU A 8 -0.51 -6.54 16.11
CA LEU A 8 -0.98 -6.69 14.74
C LEU A 8 -0.79 -5.39 13.92
N ALA A 9 -1.06 -4.24 14.54
CA ALA A 9 -0.82 -2.94 13.91
C ALA A 9 0.65 -2.72 13.55
N TRP A 10 1.58 -3.03 14.47
CA TRP A 10 3.01 -2.93 14.21
C TRP A 10 3.49 -3.89 13.12
N ILE A 11 2.98 -5.13 13.09
CA ILE A 11 3.26 -6.08 12.00
C ILE A 11 2.79 -5.51 10.66
N GLY A 12 1.55 -4.99 10.60
CA GLY A 12 1.01 -4.38 9.39
C GLY A 12 1.87 -3.21 8.90
N ILE A 13 2.25 -2.30 9.80
CA ILE A 13 3.14 -1.16 9.49
C ILE A 13 4.49 -1.64 8.99
N GLY A 14 5.11 -2.61 9.69
CA GLY A 14 6.42 -3.15 9.35
C GLY A 14 6.44 -3.79 7.97
N ILE A 15 5.45 -4.63 7.65
CA ILE A 15 5.31 -5.26 6.33
C ILE A 15 5.13 -4.18 5.24
N GLY A 16 4.35 -3.14 5.51
CA GLY A 16 4.13 -2.04 4.57
C GLY A 16 5.42 -1.28 4.28
N ALA A 17 6.15 -0.90 5.33
CA ALA A 17 7.43 -0.21 5.19
C ALA A 17 8.47 -1.07 4.44
N LEU A 18 8.61 -2.33 4.82
CA LEU A 18 9.52 -3.26 4.14
C LEU A 18 9.14 -3.47 2.68
N SER A 19 7.84 -3.58 2.38
CA SER A 19 7.36 -3.69 1.02
C SER A 19 7.78 -2.48 0.20
N THR A 20 7.34 -1.28 0.60
CA THR A 20 7.55 -0.04 -0.17
C THR A 20 9.02 0.28 -0.45
N VAL A 21 9.94 -0.07 0.46
CA VAL A 21 11.37 0.26 0.34
C VAL A 21 12.17 -0.81 -0.39
N PHE A 22 11.96 -2.09 -0.06
CA PHE A 22 12.87 -3.17 -0.49
C PHE A 22 12.26 -4.13 -1.50
N CYS A 23 10.93 -4.26 -1.54
CA CYS A 23 10.30 -5.24 -2.42
C CYS A 23 10.14 -4.69 -3.84
N PRO A 24 10.27 -5.53 -4.87
CA PRO A 24 10.08 -5.10 -6.25
C PRO A 24 8.59 -4.99 -6.57
N PHE A 25 8.18 -3.83 -7.12
CA PHE A 25 6.82 -3.54 -7.56
C PHE A 25 6.66 -3.66 -9.07
N LEU A 26 7.73 -3.39 -9.80
CA LEU A 26 7.76 -3.46 -11.24
C LEU A 26 9.07 -4.08 -11.72
N LYS A 27 9.03 -4.87 -12.79
CA LYS A 27 10.22 -5.26 -13.54
C LYS A 27 10.25 -4.47 -14.83
N VAL A 28 11.29 -3.66 -14.96
CA VAL A 28 11.60 -2.89 -16.17
C VAL A 28 12.64 -3.67 -16.97
N PRO A 29 12.50 -3.80 -18.30
CA PRO A 29 13.54 -4.39 -19.13
C PRO A 29 14.84 -3.63 -18.98
N LEU A 30 15.97 -4.33 -19.11
CA LEU A 30 17.34 -3.79 -19.06
C LEU A 30 17.79 -3.26 -17.68
N VAL A 31 16.90 -2.62 -16.92
CA VAL A 31 17.20 -2.04 -15.59
C VAL A 31 16.92 -3.02 -14.46
N GLY A 32 15.95 -3.92 -14.63
CA GLY A 32 15.63 -4.96 -13.66
C GLY A 32 14.47 -4.60 -12.73
N ASN A 33 14.58 -4.98 -11.46
CA ASN A 33 13.51 -4.88 -10.48
C ASN A 33 13.50 -3.49 -9.82
N TRP A 34 12.37 -2.80 -9.90
CA TRP A 34 12.15 -1.50 -9.30
C TRP A 34 11.31 -1.62 -8.03
N ASN A 35 11.72 -0.96 -6.97
CA ASN A 35 10.89 -0.76 -5.78
C ASN A 35 9.82 0.32 -6.03
N LEU A 36 9.00 0.62 -5.03
CA LEU A 36 7.91 1.57 -5.19
C LEU A 36 8.41 2.99 -5.48
N TYR A 37 9.51 3.42 -4.85
CA TYR A 37 10.13 4.74 -5.06
C TYR A 37 10.56 4.94 -6.52
N GLN A 38 11.22 3.93 -7.10
CA GLN A 38 11.64 3.96 -8.50
C GLN A 38 10.45 3.87 -9.46
N THR A 39 9.40 3.14 -9.08
CA THR A 39 8.19 3.00 -9.90
C THR A 39 7.44 4.33 -10.04
N ASP A 40 7.20 5.01 -8.92
CA ASP A 40 6.56 6.32 -8.89
C ASP A 40 6.78 6.98 -7.52
N VAL A 41 7.48 8.13 -7.52
CA VAL A 41 7.85 8.85 -6.30
C VAL A 41 6.61 9.34 -5.54
N ASN A 42 5.55 9.75 -6.24
CA ASN A 42 4.32 10.23 -5.59
C ASN A 42 3.59 9.06 -4.93
N LEU A 43 3.52 7.92 -5.63
CA LEU A 43 2.94 6.70 -5.08
C LEU A 43 3.68 6.21 -3.83
N PHE A 44 5.01 6.23 -3.87
CA PHE A 44 5.85 5.93 -2.70
C PHE A 44 5.62 6.91 -1.56
N GLY A 45 5.67 8.21 -1.83
CA GLY A 45 5.52 9.26 -0.84
C GLY A 45 4.19 9.19 -0.09
N LEU A 46 3.07 8.97 -0.80
CA LEU A 46 1.77 8.78 -0.19
C LEU A 46 1.66 7.47 0.61
N SER A 47 2.24 6.38 0.10
CA SER A 47 2.22 5.09 0.79
C SER A 47 2.99 5.16 2.13
N ILE A 48 4.20 5.70 2.12
CA ILE A 48 5.00 5.92 3.33
C ILE A 48 4.35 6.97 4.23
N GLY A 49 3.78 8.04 3.67
CA GLY A 49 3.09 9.08 4.43
C GLY A 49 1.90 8.53 5.23
N LEU A 50 1.08 7.67 4.63
CA LEU A 50 -0.04 7.01 5.31
C LEU A 50 0.42 6.02 6.39
N LEU A 51 1.51 5.29 6.14
CA LEU A 51 2.13 4.42 7.15
C LEU A 51 2.68 5.23 8.33
N ALA A 52 3.39 6.33 8.07
CA ALA A 52 3.91 7.24 9.09
C ALA A 52 2.76 7.89 9.89
N LEU A 53 1.68 8.28 9.23
CA LEU A 53 0.48 8.79 9.88
C LEU A 53 -0.16 7.72 10.78
N SER A 54 -0.20 6.46 10.33
CA SER A 54 -0.66 5.33 11.15
C SER A 54 0.18 5.17 12.41
N VAL A 55 1.51 5.27 12.30
CA VAL A 55 2.44 5.26 13.44
C VAL A 55 2.13 6.40 14.41
N ALA A 56 1.99 7.64 13.92
CA ALA A 56 1.68 8.79 14.75
C ALA A 56 0.35 8.62 15.53
N LEU A 57 -0.70 8.14 14.87
CA LEU A 57 -2.00 7.91 15.49
C LEU A 57 -1.99 6.76 16.51
N LEU A 58 -1.13 5.75 16.29
CA LEU A 58 -0.89 4.68 17.26
C LEU A 58 -0.25 5.25 18.54
N PHE A 59 0.76 6.13 18.41
CA PHE A 59 1.42 6.77 19.55
C PHE A 59 0.49 7.69 20.35
N ILE A 60 -0.32 8.52 19.69
CA ILE A 60 -1.27 9.44 20.34
C ILE A 60 -2.54 8.70 20.80
N ARG A 61 -2.63 7.38 20.59
CA ARG A 61 -3.74 6.50 21.01
C ARG A 61 -5.10 6.91 20.43
N LYS A 62 -5.12 7.55 19.25
CA LYS A 62 -6.34 7.97 18.56
C LYS A 62 -6.91 6.82 17.71
N VAL A 63 -7.48 5.82 18.37
CA VAL A 63 -7.94 4.55 17.73
C VAL A 63 -8.93 4.78 16.58
N ASN A 64 -9.87 5.72 16.71
CA ASN A 64 -10.85 6.01 15.66
C ASN A 64 -10.18 6.60 14.41
N ALA A 65 -9.26 7.54 14.59
CA ALA A 65 -8.51 8.14 13.48
C ALA A 65 -7.57 7.11 12.85
N PHE A 66 -6.87 6.31 13.66
CA PHE A 66 -6.04 5.21 13.18
C PHE A 66 -6.84 4.27 12.27
N ARG A 67 -8.04 3.86 12.70
CA ARG A 67 -8.94 3.03 11.89
C ARG A 67 -9.29 3.69 10.55
N ILE A 68 -9.62 4.97 10.54
CA ILE A 68 -9.94 5.68 9.29
C ILE A 68 -8.73 5.65 8.35
N VAL A 69 -7.54 5.92 8.88
CA VAL A 69 -6.30 5.89 8.08
C VAL A 69 -6.00 4.50 7.54
N THR A 70 -6.27 3.41 8.29
CA THR A 70 -6.07 2.06 7.73
C THR A 70 -7.02 1.74 6.59
N TRP A 71 -8.26 2.24 6.61
CA TRP A 71 -9.18 2.15 5.48
C TRP A 71 -8.72 2.99 4.29
N ILE A 72 -8.25 4.22 4.53
CA ILE A 72 -7.68 5.08 3.49
C ILE A 72 -6.46 4.42 2.86
N PHE A 73 -5.56 3.84 3.65
CA PHE A 73 -4.39 3.12 3.17
C PHE A 73 -4.73 1.89 2.35
N ALA A 74 -5.77 1.13 2.74
CA ALA A 74 -6.25 0.01 1.94
C ALA A 74 -6.83 0.47 0.60
N GLY A 75 -7.68 1.50 0.60
CA GLY A 75 -8.22 2.08 -0.62
C GLY A 75 -7.12 2.64 -1.52
N TRP A 76 -6.14 3.34 -0.94
CA TRP A 76 -4.96 3.86 -1.63
C TRP A 76 -4.13 2.75 -2.28
N THR A 77 -3.90 1.64 -1.57
CA THR A 77 -3.16 0.49 -2.12
C THR A 77 -3.86 -0.08 -3.37
N VAL A 78 -5.19 -0.19 -3.34
CA VAL A 78 -5.98 -0.64 -4.51
C VAL A 78 -5.88 0.36 -5.65
N ILE A 79 -6.12 1.65 -5.38
CA ILE A 79 -6.08 2.71 -6.40
C ILE A 79 -4.69 2.78 -7.04
N GLY A 80 -3.63 2.75 -6.22
CA GLY A 80 -2.25 2.76 -6.67
C GLY A 80 -1.90 1.56 -7.56
N PHE A 81 -2.33 0.36 -7.17
CA PHE A 81 -2.15 -0.84 -7.99
C PHE A 81 -2.82 -0.70 -9.36
N VAL A 82 -4.09 -0.28 -9.36
CA VAL A 82 -4.88 -0.11 -10.60
C VAL A 82 -4.28 0.98 -11.48
N ALA A 83 -3.85 2.10 -10.90
CA ALA A 83 -3.20 3.18 -11.62
C ALA A 83 -1.90 2.72 -12.30
N VAL A 84 -1.03 2.00 -11.58
CA VAL A 84 0.19 1.43 -12.15
C VAL A 84 -0.14 0.39 -13.21
N TYR A 85 -1.11 -0.50 -12.97
CA TYR A 85 -1.56 -1.49 -13.94
C TYR A 85 -2.00 -0.83 -15.25
N PHE A 86 -2.85 0.18 -15.21
CA PHE A 86 -3.29 0.88 -16.42
C PHE A 86 -2.15 1.66 -17.08
N LYS A 87 -1.26 2.28 -16.30
CA LYS A 87 -0.08 2.99 -16.81
C LYS A 87 0.84 2.06 -17.59
N ILE A 88 1.18 0.89 -17.04
CA ILE A 88 2.08 -0.06 -17.70
C ILE A 88 1.42 -0.80 -18.87
N ASN A 89 0.09 -0.82 -18.96
CA ASN A 89 -0.63 -1.37 -20.12
C ASN A 89 -1.00 -0.30 -21.17
N ASN A 90 -0.42 0.91 -21.06
CA ASN A 90 -0.60 2.03 -21.99
C ASN A 90 -2.06 2.50 -22.19
N TYR A 91 -2.89 2.45 -21.14
CA TYR A 91 -4.27 2.94 -21.21
C TYR A 91 -4.38 4.48 -21.27
N PHE A 92 -3.28 5.21 -21.00
CA PHE A 92 -3.27 6.67 -20.90
C PHE A 92 -2.35 7.37 -21.94
N GLY A 93 -1.72 6.64 -22.88
CA GLY A 93 -0.69 7.16 -23.79
C GLY A 93 -0.93 6.91 -25.29
N MET A 94 -0.65 7.93 -26.11
CA MET A 94 -0.73 7.93 -27.58
C MET A 94 0.55 7.35 -28.22
N LYS A 95 0.39 6.55 -29.30
CA LYS A 95 1.41 6.09 -30.30
C LYS A 95 2.25 4.84 -29.96
N ILE A 96 2.61 4.17 -31.06
CA ILE A 96 3.09 2.78 -31.22
C ILE A 96 4.36 2.44 -30.40
N VAL A 97 5.21 3.43 -30.08
CA VAL A 97 6.48 3.23 -29.36
C VAL A 97 6.25 2.99 -27.87
N ASP A 98 5.32 3.73 -27.25
CA ASP A 98 4.95 3.53 -25.84
C ASP A 98 4.26 2.18 -25.63
N GLY A 99 3.52 1.69 -26.63
CA GLY A 99 2.86 0.38 -26.60
C GLY A 99 3.84 -0.81 -26.58
N MET A 100 5.01 -0.67 -27.21
CA MET A 100 6.03 -1.73 -27.22
C MET A 100 6.78 -1.82 -25.89
N LEU A 101 7.14 -0.68 -25.28
CA LEU A 101 7.77 -0.64 -23.96
C LEU A 101 6.79 -1.00 -22.83
N ALA A 102 5.54 -0.56 -22.92
CA ALA A 102 4.48 -0.89 -21.96
C ALA A 102 4.29 -2.42 -21.79
N LYS A 103 4.26 -3.17 -22.89
CA LYS A 103 4.09 -4.64 -22.85
C LYS A 103 5.21 -5.41 -22.16
N THR A 104 6.34 -4.75 -21.89
CA THR A 104 7.52 -5.38 -21.30
C THR A 104 7.67 -5.08 -19.81
N LEU A 105 6.80 -4.23 -19.26
CA LEU A 105 6.72 -3.92 -17.84
C LEU A 105 5.83 -4.95 -17.13
N HIS A 106 6.37 -5.61 -16.11
CA HIS A 106 5.64 -6.64 -15.37
C HIS A 106 5.52 -6.29 -13.90
N LEU A 107 4.30 -6.39 -13.36
CA LEU A 107 4.06 -6.28 -11.93
C LEU A 107 4.84 -7.36 -11.16
N LYS A 108 5.30 -6.99 -9.98
CA LYS A 108 6.06 -7.87 -9.08
C LYS A 108 5.41 -8.01 -7.71
N TRP A 109 5.99 -8.89 -6.90
CA TRP A 109 5.41 -9.38 -5.66
C TRP A 109 5.40 -8.36 -4.52
N GLY A 110 6.04 -7.19 -4.64
CA GLY A 110 5.93 -6.10 -3.66
C GLY A 110 4.47 -5.67 -3.43
N TRP A 111 3.65 -5.70 -4.48
CA TRP A 111 2.21 -5.45 -4.38
C TRP A 111 1.52 -6.39 -3.39
N PHE A 112 1.86 -7.69 -3.42
CA PHE A 112 1.27 -8.67 -2.51
C PHE A 112 1.53 -8.30 -1.04
N PHE A 113 2.75 -7.93 -0.69
CA PHE A 113 3.07 -7.52 0.68
C PHE A 113 2.42 -6.18 1.06
N LEU A 114 2.25 -5.26 0.11
CA LEU A 114 1.54 -4.01 0.38
C LEU A 114 0.05 -4.25 0.66
N PHE A 115 -0.60 -5.13 -0.10
CA PHE A 115 -1.97 -5.57 0.17
C PHE A 115 -2.09 -6.33 1.50
N LEU A 116 -1.13 -7.21 1.80
CA LEU A 116 -1.09 -7.94 3.06
C LEU A 116 -0.96 -6.99 4.25
N SER A 117 -0.08 -5.98 4.15
CA SER A 117 0.05 -4.91 5.14
C SER A 117 -1.28 -4.19 5.37
N ALA A 118 -1.96 -3.76 4.29
CA ALA A 118 -3.24 -3.08 4.39
C ALA A 118 -4.31 -3.95 5.07
N LEU A 119 -4.40 -5.23 4.71
CA LEU A 119 -5.34 -6.17 5.31
C LEU A 119 -5.08 -6.34 6.82
N ILE A 120 -3.82 -6.56 7.21
CA ILE A 120 -3.41 -6.72 8.61
C ILE A 120 -3.73 -5.45 9.41
N LEU A 121 -3.44 -4.26 8.84
CA LEU A 121 -3.76 -2.98 9.44
C LEU A 121 -5.27 -2.80 9.67
N MET A 122 -6.11 -3.18 8.70
CA MET A 122 -7.57 -3.14 8.87
C MET A 122 -8.05 -4.09 9.97
N LEU A 123 -7.51 -5.32 10.01
CA LEU A 123 -7.87 -6.33 11.00
C LEU A 123 -7.36 -6.01 12.41
N SER A 124 -6.40 -5.10 12.54
CA SER A 124 -5.84 -4.68 13.83
C SER A 124 -6.83 -3.91 14.69
N VAL A 125 -7.89 -3.33 14.09
CA VAL A 125 -8.94 -2.61 14.83
C VAL A 125 -10.23 -3.41 14.82
N ARG A 126 -10.76 -3.71 16.00
CA ARG A 126 -12.03 -4.44 16.16
C ARG A 126 -13.08 -3.58 16.86
N LYS A 127 -14.32 -3.68 16.41
CA LYS A 127 -15.47 -3.10 17.12
C LYS A 127 -15.86 -4.04 18.25
N LEU A 128 -15.87 -3.56 19.49
CA LEU A 128 -16.50 -4.29 20.58
C LEU A 128 -18.00 -4.38 20.28
N ARG A 129 -18.51 -5.61 20.20
CA ARG A 129 -19.95 -5.86 20.20
C ARG A 129 -20.39 -5.71 21.65
N ALA A 130 -21.32 -4.80 21.94
CA ALA A 130 -21.94 -4.75 23.26
C ALA A 130 -22.67 -6.08 23.45
N VAL A 131 -22.30 -6.83 24.48
CA VAL A 131 -23.12 -7.94 24.95
C VAL A 131 -24.40 -7.29 25.47
N LYS A 132 -25.53 -7.61 24.83
CA LYS A 132 -26.84 -7.32 25.42
C LYS A 132 -27.07 -8.45 26.41
N ASP A 133 -26.98 -8.12 27.69
CA ASP A 133 -27.50 -8.95 28.78
C ASP A 133 -29.03 -8.94 28.74
#